data_AF-A0A1Q4DQM7-F1
#
_entry.id   AF-A0A1Q4DQM7-F1
#
_cell.length_a   1.000
_cell.length_b   1.000
_cell.length_c   1.000
_cell.angle_alpha   90.00
_cell.angle_beta   90.00
_cell.angle_gamma   90.00
#
_symmetry.space_group_name_H-M   'P 1'
#
loop_
_entity.id
_entity.type
_entity.pdbx_description
1 polymer ?
#
loop_
_entity_poly.entity_id
_entity_poly.type
_entity_poly.pdbx_seq_one_letter_code
_entity_poly.pdbx_strand_id
1 'polypeptide(L)'
;MARLLRRTGWIFALIGLLFAAAPHDAAAQIGPLPTPTPVPVGTSSTALTPLGIYAIAAPVCAAVSPMIGTLILQREMTVNEVWRSTLGCFLGPVGWVISPLLFPDAVPAAPAARAVRSPQRGNNNNSRFRAPPRLETRFVPNEVLIVTRTTLRPAARDALFRRLQLTVLETQNFGLTGHAVYRLRIDNNATVAQVIRALSRGGMVASAQPNYLYTLAQAVAAPADAAPTPVPAVQYVIDKLKLRDLHKITGGDDVVVAVIDSAIDRAHPDLAGAVTETFDALGGSASPHAHGTGMAGAIASHARLTGIAPRARIVAVRAFDDGASAAGTTFAILKGIDWAHQRSAKIVNMSFAGPADPLLAEMLTRANAAGMVLVAAVGNAGPRSPPLYPAAYREVIGVTAVDADDTLFARANRGPQVRLAAPGVDILVPSPGSAYQITTGTSVAAAYVSGAAALILARRPSATPAEVRRLLTSTADRKAGARAGDTGAGVLDPLQAVTAADRR
;
A
#
# COMPACT_ATOMS: atom_id res chain seq x y z
N MET A 1 -32.03 19.81 -10.93
CA MET A 1 -31.02 20.84 -10.58
C MET A 1 -31.62 22.19 -10.13
N ALA A 2 -32.78 22.64 -10.63
CA ALA A 2 -33.34 23.95 -10.23
C ALA A 2 -34.09 24.02 -8.87
N ARG A 3 -34.30 22.90 -8.16
CA ARG A 3 -34.90 22.89 -6.79
C ARG A 3 -33.90 22.73 -5.65
N LEU A 4 -32.63 22.44 -5.93
CA LEU A 4 -31.56 22.37 -4.91
C LEU A 4 -30.87 23.74 -4.69
N LEU A 5 -30.97 24.65 -5.66
CA LEU A 5 -30.38 26.00 -5.61
C LEU A 5 -31.21 27.04 -4.85
N ARG A 6 -32.44 26.73 -4.41
CA ARG A 6 -33.28 27.65 -3.60
C ARG A 6 -33.19 27.42 -2.10
N ARG A 7 -32.58 26.33 -1.63
CA ARG A 7 -32.44 26.03 -0.19
C ARG A 7 -31.08 26.40 0.42
N THR A 8 -30.07 26.68 -0.40
CA THR A 8 -28.73 27.11 0.07
C THR A 8 -28.56 28.64 0.12
N GLY A 9 -29.41 29.41 -0.56
CA GLY A 9 -29.31 30.88 -0.61
C GLY A 9 -29.67 31.62 0.68
N TRP A 10 -30.49 31.01 1.56
CA TRP A 10 -30.93 31.66 2.80
C TRP A 10 -29.91 31.54 3.95
N ILE A 11 -29.03 30.55 3.91
CA ILE A 11 -28.04 30.29 4.97
C ILE A 11 -26.82 31.22 4.85
N PHE A 12 -26.46 31.63 3.62
CA PHE A 12 -25.37 32.58 3.39
C PHE A 12 -25.78 34.05 3.64
N ALA A 13 -27.06 34.39 3.54
CA ALA A 13 -27.56 35.73 3.80
C ALA A 13 -27.60 36.10 5.29
N LEU A 14 -27.70 35.11 6.19
CA LEU A 14 -27.72 35.33 7.64
C LEU A 14 -26.31 35.48 8.25
N ILE A 15 -25.30 34.86 7.63
CA ILE A 15 -23.89 34.93 8.09
C ILE A 15 -23.23 36.23 7.58
N GLY A 16 -23.66 36.75 6.42
CA GLY A 16 -23.17 38.03 5.87
C GLY A 16 -23.65 39.29 6.60
N LEU A 17 -24.70 39.21 7.42
CA LEU A 17 -25.28 40.37 8.13
C LEU A 17 -24.73 40.58 9.56
N LEU A 18 -23.81 39.73 10.02
CA LEU A 18 -23.17 39.83 11.34
C LEU A 18 -21.72 40.36 11.30
N PHE A 19 -21.20 40.74 10.12
CA PHE A 19 -19.82 41.23 9.97
C PHE A 19 -19.69 42.58 9.26
N ALA A 20 -20.77 43.36 9.12
CA ALA A 20 -20.74 44.68 8.49
C ALA A 20 -21.24 45.76 9.46
N ALA A 21 -20.38 46.21 10.37
CA ALA A 21 -20.55 47.48 11.07
C ALA A 21 -19.18 48.10 11.42
N ALA A 22 -18.72 48.96 10.51
CA ALA A 22 -17.83 50.11 10.71
C ALA A 22 -16.30 49.87 10.95
N PRO A 23 -15.44 50.85 10.65
CA PRO A 23 -15.03 51.22 9.29
C PRO A 23 -13.49 51.21 9.09
N HIS A 24 -13.08 51.29 7.82
CA HIS A 24 -11.71 51.45 7.36
C HIS A 24 -11.13 52.83 7.73
N ASP A 25 -9.87 52.88 8.17
CA ASP A 25 -8.80 53.66 7.52
C ASP A 25 -7.45 53.56 8.26
N ALA A 26 -6.40 53.86 7.50
CA ALA A 26 -5.03 54.18 7.89
C ALA A 26 -3.97 53.05 7.86
N ALA A 27 -3.01 53.30 6.97
CA ALA A 27 -1.80 52.57 6.70
C ALA A 27 -0.73 52.72 7.80
N ALA A 28 0.26 51.85 7.68
CA ALA A 28 1.66 52.05 8.05
C ALA A 28 2.13 51.66 9.47
N GLN A 29 3.28 50.96 9.44
CA GLN A 29 4.34 50.84 10.44
C GLN A 29 4.23 49.74 11.52
N ILE A 30 5.16 48.79 11.38
CA ILE A 30 5.57 47.78 12.34
C ILE A 30 6.28 48.51 13.50
N GLY A 31 5.77 48.35 14.71
CA GLY A 31 6.42 48.74 15.97
C GLY A 31 6.19 47.66 17.05
N PRO A 32 7.10 47.48 18.02
CA PRO A 32 7.10 46.33 18.92
C PRO A 32 6.02 46.43 20.01
N LEU A 33 5.53 45.26 20.44
CA LEU A 33 4.51 45.07 21.48
C LEU A 33 4.95 45.63 22.84
N PRO A 34 4.10 46.41 23.55
CA PRO A 34 4.32 46.74 24.96
C PRO A 34 3.78 45.66 25.91
N THR A 35 4.48 45.48 27.02
CA THR A 35 4.20 44.53 28.12
C THR A 35 2.96 44.90 28.95
N PRO A 36 2.21 43.93 29.51
CA PRO A 36 0.99 44.21 30.26
C PRO A 36 1.26 44.69 31.69
N THR A 37 0.59 45.76 32.11
CA THR A 37 0.45 46.18 33.51
C THR A 37 -0.83 45.61 34.13
N PRO A 38 -0.83 45.20 35.41
CA PRO A 38 -2.01 44.65 36.08
C PRO A 38 -2.96 45.74 36.56
N VAL A 39 -4.28 45.54 36.37
CA VAL A 39 -5.34 46.40 36.92
C VAL A 39 -5.96 45.74 38.17
N PRO A 40 -6.28 46.50 39.24
CA PRO A 40 -6.66 45.95 40.54
C PRO A 40 -8.13 45.51 40.63
N VAL A 41 -8.38 44.54 41.51
CA VAL A 41 -9.69 44.02 41.87
C VAL A 41 -10.45 45.05 42.70
N GLY A 42 -11.53 45.61 42.13
CA GLY A 42 -12.49 46.48 42.81
C GLY A 42 -13.79 45.76 43.11
N THR A 43 -14.15 45.69 44.39
CA THR A 43 -15.40 45.18 44.93
C THR A 43 -16.56 46.15 44.63
N SER A 44 -17.51 45.73 43.80
CA SER A 44 -18.86 46.32 43.78
C SER A 44 -19.90 45.25 43.47
N SER A 45 -20.82 45.08 44.42
CA SER A 45 -21.98 44.20 44.35
C SER A 45 -22.97 44.74 43.32
N THR A 46 -22.89 44.26 42.09
CA THR A 46 -23.96 44.39 41.11
C THR A 46 -24.90 43.20 41.24
N ALA A 47 -26.19 43.48 41.45
CA ALA A 47 -27.22 42.46 41.44
C ALA A 47 -27.23 41.79 40.06
N LEU A 48 -26.83 40.52 40.01
CA LEU A 48 -26.89 39.70 38.81
C LEU A 48 -28.36 39.54 38.42
N THR A 49 -28.74 40.12 37.29
CA THR A 49 -30.05 39.86 36.69
C THR A 49 -30.19 38.35 36.38
N PRO A 50 -31.40 37.81 36.20
CA PRO A 50 -31.59 36.41 35.80
C PRO A 50 -30.80 36.04 34.53
N LEU A 51 -30.58 37.01 33.64
CA LEU A 51 -29.70 36.89 32.47
C LEU A 51 -28.20 36.87 32.83
N GLY A 52 -27.76 37.66 33.81
CA GLY A 52 -26.39 37.63 34.33
C GLY A 52 -26.03 36.31 35.01
N ILE A 53 -26.95 35.70 35.76
CA ILE A 53 -26.78 34.35 36.32
C ILE A 53 -26.66 33.32 35.19
N TYR A 54 -27.47 33.44 34.13
CA TYR A 54 -27.42 32.54 32.97
C TYR A 54 -26.08 32.65 32.22
N ALA A 55 -25.55 33.87 32.05
CA ALA A 55 -24.30 34.12 31.35
C ALA A 55 -23.06 33.61 32.10
N ILE A 56 -23.09 33.58 33.44
CA ILE A 56 -21.99 33.05 34.28
C ILE A 56 -22.13 31.54 34.51
N ALA A 57 -23.36 31.01 34.60
CA ALA A 57 -23.61 29.59 34.81
C ALA A 57 -23.42 28.74 33.54
N ALA A 58 -23.70 29.27 32.35
CA ALA A 58 -23.61 28.53 31.09
C ALA A 58 -22.19 28.03 30.72
N PRO A 59 -21.11 28.83 30.88
CA PRO A 59 -19.74 28.35 30.64
C PRO A 59 -19.29 27.29 31.66
N VAL A 60 -19.70 27.46 32.92
CA VAL A 60 -19.37 26.50 33.99
C VAL A 60 -20.12 25.18 33.78
N CYS A 61 -21.41 25.22 33.43
CA CYS A 61 -22.18 24.02 33.06
C CYS A 61 -21.53 23.31 31.87
N ALA A 62 -21.16 24.05 30.81
CA ALA A 62 -20.53 23.51 29.61
C ALA A 62 -19.19 22.81 29.89
N ALA A 63 -18.40 23.30 30.85
CA ALA A 63 -17.11 22.72 31.22
C ALA A 63 -17.24 21.46 32.09
N VAL A 64 -18.24 21.40 32.98
CA VAL A 64 -18.37 20.32 33.98
C VAL A 64 -19.35 19.22 33.54
N SER A 65 -20.28 19.54 32.63
CA SER A 65 -21.28 18.61 32.09
C SER A 65 -20.68 17.33 31.47
N PRO A 66 -19.55 17.39 30.72
CA PRO A 66 -18.90 16.19 30.21
C PRO A 66 -18.40 15.24 31.31
N MET A 67 -17.93 15.80 32.43
CA MET A 67 -17.42 15.02 33.56
C MET A 67 -18.56 14.34 34.32
N ILE A 68 -19.66 15.06 34.55
CA ILE A 68 -20.87 14.52 35.20
C ILE A 68 -21.50 13.41 34.34
N GLY A 69 -21.60 13.61 33.03
CA GLY A 69 -22.13 12.61 32.12
C GLY A 69 -21.32 11.31 32.11
N THR A 70 -19.98 11.41 32.13
CA THR A 70 -19.08 10.25 32.25
C THR A 70 -19.27 9.51 33.58
N LEU A 71 -19.48 10.25 34.68
CA LEU A 71 -19.73 9.69 36.02
C LEU A 71 -21.07 8.95 36.12
N ILE A 72 -22.14 9.50 35.54
CA ILE A 72 -23.48 8.89 35.55
C ILE A 72 -23.53 7.66 34.64
N LEU A 73 -22.92 7.74 33.46
CA LEU A 73 -22.95 6.66 32.47
C LEU A 73 -21.94 5.55 32.75
N GLN A 74 -21.01 5.76 33.69
CA GLN A 74 -19.89 4.86 34.00
C GLN A 74 -19.08 4.42 32.75
N ARG A 75 -19.05 5.28 31.72
CA ARG A 75 -18.25 5.12 30.51
C ARG A 75 -17.86 6.47 29.96
N GLU A 76 -16.77 6.51 29.21
CA GLU A 76 -16.41 7.70 28.43
C GLU A 76 -17.55 8.04 27.45
N MET A 77 -17.90 9.32 27.40
CA MET A 77 -18.85 9.83 26.44
C MET A 77 -18.21 10.00 25.07
N THR A 78 -18.96 9.69 24.02
CA THR A 78 -18.55 9.95 22.64
C THR A 78 -18.46 11.45 22.38
N VAL A 79 -17.69 11.85 21.36
CA VAL A 79 -17.56 13.27 20.97
C VAL A 79 -18.92 13.93 20.74
N ASN A 80 -19.88 13.23 20.11
CA ASN A 80 -21.23 13.76 19.89
C ASN A 80 -22.04 13.90 21.18
N GLU A 81 -21.92 12.94 22.11
CA GLU A 81 -22.56 13.03 23.44
C GLU A 81 -22.00 14.20 24.24
N VAL A 82 -20.68 14.42 24.20
CA VAL A 82 -20.02 15.58 24.80
C VAL A 82 -20.59 16.88 24.21
N TRP A 83 -20.61 17.02 22.88
CA TRP A 83 -21.14 18.22 22.22
C TRP A 83 -22.62 18.46 22.51
N ARG A 84 -23.44 17.42 22.60
CA ARG A 84 -24.86 17.54 22.99
C ARG A 84 -25.04 18.05 24.40
N SER A 85 -24.31 17.44 25.33
CA SER A 85 -24.34 17.80 26.76
C SER A 85 -23.90 19.25 26.93
N THR A 86 -22.81 19.64 26.25
CA THR A 86 -22.28 21.00 26.26
C THR A 86 -23.27 22.01 25.65
N LEU A 87 -23.87 21.74 24.49
CA LEU A 87 -24.87 22.64 23.88
C LEU A 87 -26.16 22.74 24.70
N GLY A 88 -26.64 21.63 25.26
CA GLY A 88 -27.83 21.58 26.11
C GLY A 88 -27.65 22.39 27.39
N CYS A 89 -26.47 22.31 28.01
CA CYS A 89 -26.09 23.16 29.14
C CYS A 89 -25.98 24.63 28.74
N PHE A 90 -25.32 24.94 27.62
CA PHE A 90 -24.96 26.31 27.25
C PHE A 90 -26.15 27.13 26.74
N LEU A 91 -27.04 26.52 25.96
CA LEU A 91 -28.18 27.18 25.31
C LEU A 91 -29.52 26.85 25.97
N GLY A 92 -29.51 26.12 27.09
CA GLY A 92 -30.72 25.81 27.84
C GLY A 92 -31.74 24.95 27.07
N PRO A 93 -33.05 25.20 27.22
CA PRO A 93 -34.10 24.45 26.55
C PRO A 93 -33.92 24.41 25.02
N VAL A 94 -33.44 25.51 24.43
CA VAL A 94 -33.15 25.58 22.99
C VAL A 94 -32.01 24.64 22.64
N GLY A 95 -30.94 24.61 23.44
CA GLY A 95 -29.82 23.69 23.31
C GLY A 95 -30.24 22.23 23.30
N TRP A 96 -31.11 21.82 24.22
CA TRP A 96 -31.63 20.45 24.29
C TRP A 96 -32.50 20.05 23.09
N VAL A 97 -33.15 21.02 22.44
CA VAL A 97 -33.94 20.77 21.22
C VAL A 97 -33.05 20.68 19.99
N ILE A 98 -32.03 21.53 19.86
CA ILE A 98 -31.20 21.61 18.64
C ILE A 98 -29.99 20.67 18.66
N SER A 99 -29.45 20.34 19.83
CA SER A 99 -28.24 19.53 19.92
C SER A 99 -28.40 18.11 19.34
N PRO A 100 -29.58 17.44 19.42
CA PRO A 100 -29.78 16.17 18.74
C PRO A 100 -29.75 16.26 17.21
N LEU A 101 -30.12 17.43 16.66
CA LEU A 101 -30.13 17.71 15.22
C LEU A 101 -28.72 18.01 14.70
N LEU A 102 -27.92 18.75 15.47
CA LEU A 102 -26.56 19.13 15.10
C LEU A 102 -25.56 17.98 15.31
N PHE A 103 -25.77 17.17 16.34
CA PHE A 103 -24.87 16.09 16.74
C PHE A 103 -25.63 14.78 16.90
N PRO A 104 -26.21 14.18 15.85
CA PRO A 104 -26.99 12.94 15.95
C PRO A 104 -26.21 11.81 16.65
N ASP A 105 -26.91 10.97 17.43
CA ASP A 105 -26.38 9.70 17.95
C ASP A 105 -25.92 8.92 16.73
N ALA A 106 -24.63 8.63 16.65
CA ALA A 106 -23.98 8.24 15.42
C ALA A 106 -24.77 7.15 14.67
N VAL A 107 -24.90 7.37 13.37
CA VAL A 107 -24.97 6.38 12.28
C VAL A 107 -25.90 5.18 12.56
N PRO A 108 -27.05 5.03 11.87
CA PRO A 108 -27.76 3.76 11.89
C PRO A 108 -26.75 2.66 11.60
N ALA A 109 -26.69 1.66 12.49
CA ALA A 109 -25.77 0.54 12.44
C ALA A 109 -25.38 0.26 10.98
N ALA A 110 -24.09 0.40 10.66
CA ALA A 110 -23.58 0.01 9.36
C ALA A 110 -24.26 -1.32 9.01
N PRO A 111 -25.00 -1.42 7.89
CA PRO A 111 -25.78 -2.60 7.59
C PRO A 111 -24.84 -3.79 7.76
N ALA A 112 -25.16 -4.63 8.75
CA ALA A 112 -24.28 -5.65 9.35
C ALA A 112 -23.19 -6.01 8.37
N ALA A 113 -21.99 -5.43 8.57
CA ALA A 113 -20.88 -5.35 7.61
C ALA A 113 -21.07 -6.46 6.61
N ARG A 114 -21.73 -6.18 5.47
CA ARG A 114 -22.30 -7.21 4.59
C ARG A 114 -21.23 -8.24 4.52
N ALA A 115 -21.41 -9.37 5.25
CA ALA A 115 -20.30 -10.25 5.60
C ALA A 115 -19.50 -10.30 4.32
N VAL A 116 -18.25 -9.80 4.30
CA VAL A 116 -17.45 -9.87 3.08
C VAL A 116 -17.66 -11.30 2.70
N ARG A 117 -18.48 -11.54 1.67
CA ARG A 117 -18.94 -12.90 1.40
C ARG A 117 -17.60 -13.52 1.15
N SER A 118 -17.12 -14.35 2.08
CA SER A 118 -15.99 -15.23 1.86
C SER A 118 -16.33 -15.80 0.51
N PRO A 119 -15.64 -15.40 -0.58
CA PRO A 119 -16.22 -15.22 -1.91
C PRO A 119 -17.22 -16.34 -2.09
N GLN A 120 -18.51 -15.99 -1.90
CA GLN A 120 -19.49 -17.04 -1.68
C GLN A 120 -19.30 -17.97 -2.87
N ARG A 121 -19.13 -19.26 -2.59
CA ARG A 121 -19.26 -20.32 -3.59
C ARG A 121 -20.56 -20.01 -4.34
N GLY A 122 -20.41 -19.28 -5.43
CA GLY A 122 -21.45 -18.47 -6.01
C GLY A 122 -21.22 -18.62 -7.48
N ASN A 123 -21.86 -19.64 -8.04
CA ASN A 123 -21.78 -20.08 -9.43
C ASN A 123 -20.45 -19.72 -10.12
N ASN A 124 -19.48 -20.63 -9.96
CA ASN A 124 -18.09 -20.60 -10.43
C ASN A 124 -17.87 -20.31 -11.93
N ASN A 125 -18.91 -20.03 -12.70
CA ASN A 125 -18.80 -19.71 -14.12
C ASN A 125 -18.68 -18.20 -14.39
N ASN A 126 -19.23 -17.32 -13.55
CA ASN A 126 -19.21 -15.87 -13.80
C ASN A 126 -17.97 -15.16 -13.22
N SER A 127 -17.21 -15.80 -12.33
CA SER A 127 -15.97 -15.25 -11.75
C SER A 127 -14.73 -15.43 -12.63
N ARG A 128 -14.77 -16.38 -13.56
CA ARG A 128 -13.66 -16.80 -14.43
C ARG A 128 -13.54 -15.98 -15.71
N PHE A 129 -14.59 -15.28 -16.12
CA PHE A 129 -14.59 -14.43 -17.31
C PHE A 129 -14.76 -12.98 -16.89
N ARG A 130 -13.66 -12.31 -16.56
CA ARG A 130 -13.68 -10.95 -16.03
C ARG A 130 -13.41 -9.94 -17.11
N ALA A 131 -14.47 -9.38 -17.69
CA ALA A 131 -14.32 -8.13 -18.44
C ALA A 131 -13.79 -7.04 -17.50
N PRO A 132 -12.90 -6.15 -17.98
CA PRO A 132 -12.41 -5.05 -17.16
C PRO A 132 -13.60 -4.17 -16.72
N PRO A 133 -13.62 -3.68 -15.47
CA PRO A 133 -14.58 -2.65 -15.06
C PRO A 133 -14.54 -1.47 -16.03
N ARG A 134 -15.67 -0.78 -16.25
CA ARG A 134 -15.78 0.28 -17.28
C ARG A 134 -14.73 1.40 -17.18
N LEU A 135 -14.23 1.67 -15.97
CA LEU A 135 -13.25 2.73 -15.70
C LEU A 135 -11.82 2.19 -15.53
N GLU A 136 -11.62 0.88 -15.59
CA GLU A 136 -10.27 0.32 -15.55
C GLU A 136 -9.66 0.46 -16.94
N THR A 137 -8.46 1.02 -17.02
CA THR A 137 -7.72 1.23 -18.27
C THR A 137 -6.31 0.65 -18.20
N ARG A 138 -5.89 0.12 -17.04
CA ARG A 138 -4.55 -0.42 -16.81
C ARG A 138 -4.45 -1.85 -17.33
N PHE A 139 -4.60 -2.02 -18.63
CA PHE A 139 -4.40 -3.29 -19.35
C PHE A 139 -4.00 -3.00 -20.80
N VAL A 140 -3.39 -3.98 -21.45
CA VAL A 140 -2.99 -3.85 -22.86
C VAL A 140 -4.27 -3.83 -23.74
N PRO A 141 -4.55 -2.74 -24.49
CA PRO A 141 -5.88 -2.52 -25.10
C PRO A 141 -6.37 -3.58 -26.09
N ASN A 142 -5.45 -4.33 -26.70
CA ASN A 142 -5.72 -5.33 -27.72
C ASN A 142 -5.24 -6.74 -27.32
N GLU A 143 -5.03 -7.01 -26.03
CA GLU A 143 -4.64 -8.33 -25.56
C GLU A 143 -5.61 -8.94 -24.56
N VAL A 144 -5.82 -10.24 -24.69
CA VAL A 144 -6.58 -11.06 -23.74
C VAL A 144 -5.77 -12.28 -23.35
N LEU A 145 -5.82 -12.61 -22.05
CA LEU A 145 -5.27 -13.85 -21.51
C LEU A 145 -6.40 -14.85 -21.34
N ILE A 146 -6.19 -16.10 -21.78
CA ILE A 146 -7.15 -17.18 -21.58
C ILE A 146 -6.49 -18.41 -20.97
N VAL A 147 -7.24 -19.09 -20.10
CA VAL A 147 -6.91 -20.46 -19.63
C VAL A 147 -7.90 -21.41 -20.27
N THR A 148 -7.44 -22.59 -20.68
CA THR A 148 -8.29 -23.62 -21.29
C THR A 148 -8.66 -24.71 -20.27
N ARG A 149 -9.84 -25.33 -20.40
CA ARG A 149 -10.35 -26.32 -19.41
C ARG A 149 -9.64 -27.68 -19.50
N THR A 150 -9.17 -27.99 -20.68
CA THR A 150 -8.39 -29.16 -21.08
C THR A 150 -7.54 -28.73 -22.27
N THR A 151 -6.53 -29.52 -22.64
CA THR A 151 -5.82 -29.33 -23.92
C THR A 151 -6.86 -29.33 -25.04
N LEU A 152 -7.17 -28.15 -25.58
CA LEU A 152 -8.13 -28.04 -26.68
C LEU A 152 -7.59 -28.83 -27.86
N ARG A 153 -8.47 -29.59 -28.54
CA ARG A 153 -8.11 -30.16 -29.84
C ARG A 153 -7.66 -29.00 -30.74
N PRO A 154 -6.45 -29.06 -31.35
CA PRO A 154 -5.90 -27.93 -32.10
C PRO A 154 -6.89 -27.33 -33.11
N ALA A 155 -7.62 -28.18 -33.84
CA ALA A 155 -8.63 -27.74 -34.81
C ALA A 155 -9.76 -26.88 -34.20
N ALA A 156 -10.26 -27.25 -33.01
CA ALA A 156 -11.34 -26.52 -32.34
C ALA A 156 -10.85 -25.17 -31.79
N ARG A 157 -9.63 -25.15 -31.25
CA ARG A 157 -8.94 -23.92 -30.82
C ARG A 157 -8.77 -22.97 -32.00
N ASP A 158 -8.21 -23.46 -33.10
CA ASP A 158 -7.90 -22.64 -34.27
C ASP A 158 -9.19 -22.11 -34.93
N ALA A 159 -10.25 -22.91 -34.96
CA ALA A 159 -11.57 -22.45 -35.41
C ALA A 159 -12.13 -21.33 -34.52
N LEU A 160 -12.00 -21.45 -33.18
CA LEU A 160 -12.42 -20.40 -32.25
C LEU A 160 -11.63 -19.10 -32.45
N PHE A 161 -10.30 -19.20 -32.56
CA PHE A 161 -9.43 -18.04 -32.72
C PHE A 161 -9.63 -17.35 -34.07
N ARG A 162 -9.78 -18.12 -35.17
CA ARG A 162 -10.15 -17.55 -36.47
C ARG A 162 -11.50 -16.83 -36.43
N ARG A 163 -12.52 -17.44 -35.81
CA ARG A 163 -13.87 -16.83 -35.70
C ARG A 163 -13.84 -15.50 -34.95
N LEU A 164 -13.01 -15.39 -33.92
CA LEU A 164 -12.90 -14.19 -33.10
C LEU A 164 -11.79 -13.24 -33.57
N GLN A 165 -11.09 -13.56 -34.66
CA GLN A 165 -9.96 -12.80 -35.19
C GLN A 165 -8.89 -12.55 -34.12
N LEU A 166 -8.44 -13.65 -33.50
CA LEU A 166 -7.42 -13.67 -32.45
C LEU A 166 -6.15 -14.32 -32.98
N THR A 167 -5.02 -13.63 -32.82
CA THR A 167 -3.68 -14.18 -33.09
C THR A 167 -3.03 -14.62 -31.78
N VAL A 168 -2.47 -15.82 -31.75
CA VAL A 168 -1.67 -16.29 -30.60
C VAL A 168 -0.32 -15.57 -30.64
N LEU A 169 -0.05 -14.74 -29.63
CA LEU A 169 1.27 -14.12 -29.44
C LEU A 169 2.21 -15.08 -28.73
N GLU A 170 1.73 -15.70 -27.65
CA GLU A 170 2.53 -16.61 -26.83
C GLU A 170 1.62 -17.62 -26.12
N THR A 171 2.13 -18.81 -25.87
CA THR A 171 1.48 -19.82 -25.00
C THR A 171 2.50 -20.28 -23.98
N GLN A 172 2.14 -20.20 -22.70
CA GLN A 172 3.00 -20.63 -21.61
C GLN A 172 2.28 -21.66 -20.75
N ASN A 173 2.96 -22.78 -20.48
CA ASN A 173 2.55 -23.71 -19.44
C ASN A 173 3.14 -23.25 -18.11
N PHE A 174 2.28 -23.04 -17.12
CA PHE A 174 2.71 -22.67 -15.78
C PHE A 174 2.67 -23.91 -14.88
N GLY A 175 3.84 -24.37 -14.45
CA GLY A 175 3.97 -25.56 -13.62
C GLY A 175 3.25 -25.40 -12.28
N LEU A 176 3.31 -24.20 -11.70
CA LEU A 176 2.76 -23.89 -10.38
C LEU A 176 1.22 -23.93 -10.33
N THR A 177 0.55 -23.58 -11.43
CA THR A 177 -0.92 -23.65 -11.56
C THR A 177 -1.40 -24.91 -12.29
N GLY A 178 -0.52 -25.59 -13.04
CA GLY A 178 -0.88 -26.72 -13.88
C GLY A 178 -1.70 -26.33 -15.11
N HIS A 179 -1.65 -25.06 -15.52
CA HIS A 179 -2.49 -24.51 -16.59
C HIS A 179 -1.66 -23.85 -17.68
N ALA A 180 -2.10 -24.04 -18.93
CA ALA A 180 -1.63 -23.28 -20.07
C ALA A 180 -2.39 -21.96 -20.16
N VAL A 181 -1.67 -20.85 -20.26
CA VAL A 181 -2.22 -19.53 -20.55
C VAL A 181 -1.81 -19.13 -21.95
N TYR A 182 -2.79 -18.72 -22.75
CA TYR A 182 -2.57 -18.13 -24.05
C TYR A 182 -2.63 -16.60 -23.93
N ARG A 183 -1.61 -15.94 -24.45
CA ARG A 183 -1.59 -14.50 -24.70
C ARG A 183 -2.03 -14.27 -26.14
N LEU A 184 -3.19 -13.66 -26.31
CA LEU A 184 -3.82 -13.47 -27.61
C LEU A 184 -3.92 -11.99 -27.95
N ARG A 185 -3.59 -11.63 -29.19
CA ARG A 185 -3.87 -10.31 -29.77
C ARG A 185 -5.25 -10.34 -30.43
N ILE A 186 -5.99 -9.25 -30.26
CA ILE A 186 -7.25 -8.99 -30.95
C ILE A 186 -6.90 -8.22 -32.23
N ASP A 187 -7.15 -8.82 -33.39
CA ASP A 187 -6.74 -8.27 -34.69
C ASP A 187 -7.80 -7.35 -35.32
N ASN A 188 -8.96 -7.24 -34.70
CA ASN A 188 -10.07 -6.43 -35.17
C ASN A 188 -10.44 -5.32 -34.19
N ASN A 189 -11.48 -4.55 -34.52
CA ASN A 189 -11.95 -3.44 -33.70
C ASN A 189 -12.75 -3.88 -32.45
N ALA A 190 -12.74 -5.17 -32.09
CA ALA A 190 -13.41 -5.63 -30.88
C ALA A 190 -12.61 -5.23 -29.64
N THR A 191 -13.30 -4.72 -28.64
CA THR A 191 -12.72 -4.44 -27.32
C THR A 191 -12.42 -5.74 -26.56
N VAL A 192 -11.44 -5.70 -25.65
CA VAL A 192 -11.15 -6.80 -24.70
C VAL A 192 -12.43 -7.29 -23.99
N ALA A 193 -13.29 -6.36 -23.58
CA ALA A 193 -14.56 -6.70 -22.93
C ALA A 193 -15.54 -7.45 -23.86
N GLN A 194 -15.60 -7.10 -25.15
CA GLN A 194 -16.41 -7.83 -26.14
C GLN A 194 -15.87 -9.24 -26.37
N VAL A 195 -14.55 -9.39 -26.51
CA VAL A 195 -13.91 -10.70 -26.71
C VAL A 195 -14.12 -11.61 -25.50
N ILE A 196 -13.90 -11.12 -24.26
CA ILE A 196 -14.14 -11.91 -23.05
C ILE A 196 -15.60 -12.39 -22.95
N ARG A 197 -16.57 -11.52 -23.30
CA ARG A 197 -17.99 -11.90 -23.35
C ARG A 197 -18.30 -12.93 -24.44
N ALA A 198 -17.59 -12.91 -25.56
CA ALA A 198 -17.76 -13.92 -26.60
C ALA A 198 -17.18 -15.27 -26.17
N LEU A 199 -16.00 -15.27 -25.53
CA LEU A 199 -15.34 -16.47 -25.02
C LEU A 199 -16.15 -17.18 -23.91
N SER A 200 -16.86 -16.42 -23.08
CA SER A 200 -17.67 -17.00 -21.99
C SER A 200 -18.86 -17.84 -22.49
N ARG A 201 -19.35 -17.58 -23.71
CA ARG A 201 -20.47 -18.32 -24.33
C ARG A 201 -20.04 -19.62 -25.02
N GLY A 202 -18.74 -19.79 -25.30
CA GLY A 202 -18.23 -20.87 -26.16
C GLY A 202 -17.95 -22.21 -25.48
N GLY A 203 -17.99 -22.28 -24.15
CA GLY A 203 -17.78 -23.54 -23.39
C GLY A 203 -16.37 -24.14 -23.43
N MET A 204 -15.49 -23.68 -24.32
CA MET A 204 -14.13 -24.22 -24.53
C MET A 204 -13.07 -23.59 -23.60
N VAL A 205 -13.29 -22.36 -23.16
CA VAL A 205 -12.35 -21.60 -22.33
C VAL A 205 -12.70 -21.78 -20.85
N ALA A 206 -11.69 -21.92 -19.98
CA ALA A 206 -11.87 -22.01 -18.53
C ALA A 206 -12.08 -20.63 -17.92
N SER A 207 -11.20 -19.69 -18.30
CA SER A 207 -11.20 -18.31 -17.85
C SER A 207 -10.65 -17.38 -18.93
N ALA A 208 -11.06 -16.11 -18.89
CA ALA A 208 -10.51 -15.06 -19.72
C ALA A 208 -10.46 -13.74 -18.94
N GLN A 209 -9.37 -12.99 -19.10
CA GLN A 209 -9.18 -11.69 -18.48
C GLN A 209 -8.27 -10.78 -19.35
N PRO A 210 -8.25 -9.46 -19.12
CA PRO A 210 -7.24 -8.59 -19.71
C PRO A 210 -5.82 -9.01 -19.32
N ASN A 211 -4.85 -8.65 -20.15
CA ASN A 211 -3.45 -8.61 -19.75
C ASN A 211 -3.20 -7.28 -19.01
N TYR A 212 -3.28 -7.30 -17.68
CA TYR A 212 -3.21 -6.08 -16.87
C TYR A 212 -1.81 -5.48 -16.83
N LEU A 213 -1.73 -4.18 -16.59
CA LEU A 213 -0.50 -3.41 -16.45
C LEU A 213 -0.20 -3.10 -14.98
N TYR A 214 1.05 -3.29 -14.62
CA TYR A 214 1.64 -2.99 -13.32
C TYR A 214 2.77 -1.99 -13.50
N THR A 215 3.01 -1.19 -12.46
CA THR A 215 4.10 -0.21 -12.43
C THR A 215 4.95 -0.42 -11.19
N LEU A 216 6.25 -0.18 -11.32
CA LEU A 216 7.18 -0.21 -10.18
C LEU A 216 6.76 0.82 -9.10
N ALA A 217 6.81 0.41 -7.84
CA ALA A 217 6.28 1.19 -6.71
C ALA A 217 7.34 2.14 -6.11
N GLN A 218 7.89 3.02 -6.94
CA GLN A 218 8.85 4.06 -6.54
C GLN A 218 8.29 5.45 -6.84
N ALA A 219 8.58 6.44 -6.00
CA ALA A 219 8.38 7.83 -6.38
C ALA A 219 9.58 8.26 -7.21
N VAL A 220 9.34 8.83 -8.39
CA VAL A 220 10.41 9.50 -9.15
C VAL A 220 10.99 10.59 -8.25
N ALA A 221 12.31 10.61 -8.08
CA ALA A 221 12.98 11.71 -7.39
C ALA A 221 12.57 13.03 -8.07
N ALA A 222 12.36 14.08 -7.29
CA ALA A 222 12.20 15.42 -7.85
C ALA A 222 13.42 15.74 -8.76
N PRO A 223 13.23 16.54 -9.83
CA PRO A 223 14.35 17.02 -10.63
C PRO A 223 15.41 17.68 -9.74
N ALA A 224 16.67 17.58 -10.17
CA ALA A 224 17.89 17.92 -9.43
C ALA A 224 18.09 19.43 -9.11
N ASP A 225 17.01 20.20 -8.97
CA ASP A 225 17.03 21.63 -8.64
C ASP A 225 16.74 21.89 -7.15
N ALA A 226 16.59 20.85 -6.33
CA ALA A 226 16.63 21.01 -4.88
C ALA A 226 18.09 21.16 -4.44
N ALA A 227 18.42 22.28 -3.78
CA ALA A 227 19.71 22.51 -3.13
C ALA A 227 20.21 21.24 -2.42
N PRO A 228 21.53 20.96 -2.42
CA PRO A 228 22.08 19.72 -1.87
C PRO A 228 21.54 19.50 -0.46
N THR A 229 20.59 18.56 -0.37
CA THR A 229 20.06 18.10 0.91
C THR A 229 21.25 17.47 1.63
N PRO A 230 21.51 17.80 2.90
CA PRO A 230 22.60 17.19 3.64
C PRO A 230 22.53 15.68 3.46
N VAL A 231 23.57 15.09 2.89
CA VAL A 231 23.69 13.65 2.67
C VAL A 231 23.43 12.99 4.02
N PRO A 232 22.39 12.15 4.17
CA PRO A 232 22.19 11.45 5.42
C PRO A 232 23.47 10.69 5.75
N ALA A 233 23.83 10.67 7.03
CA ALA A 233 24.89 9.82 7.54
C ALA A 233 24.79 8.43 6.88
N VAL A 234 25.94 7.94 6.38
CA VAL A 234 26.18 6.62 5.79
C VAL A 234 25.06 5.60 6.12
N GLN A 235 24.24 5.23 5.11
CA GLN A 235 23.14 4.26 5.21
C GLN A 235 22.47 4.16 6.60
N TYR A 236 21.60 5.12 6.96
CA TYR A 236 20.92 5.13 8.28
C TYR A 236 20.23 3.80 8.67
N VAL A 237 19.85 3.00 7.68
CA VAL A 237 19.27 1.66 7.85
C VAL A 237 20.16 0.70 8.62
N ILE A 238 21.50 0.89 8.60
CA ILE A 238 22.46 0.05 9.33
C ILE A 238 22.15 0.08 10.82
N ASP A 239 22.01 1.29 11.38
CA ASP A 239 21.73 1.47 12.80
C ASP A 239 20.25 1.22 13.10
N LYS A 240 19.33 1.75 12.27
CA LYS A 240 17.89 1.61 12.46
C LYS A 240 17.41 0.15 12.49
N LEU A 241 17.97 -0.70 11.62
CA LEU A 241 17.64 -2.13 11.55
C LEU A 241 18.65 -3.01 12.28
N LYS A 242 19.62 -2.42 12.99
CA LYS A 242 20.66 -3.13 13.76
C LYS A 242 21.43 -4.16 12.93
N LEU A 243 21.74 -3.82 11.66
CA LEU A 243 22.29 -4.76 10.69
C LEU A 243 23.63 -5.36 11.14
N ARG A 244 24.48 -4.57 11.82
CA ARG A 244 25.78 -5.05 12.33
C ARG A 244 25.63 -6.19 13.35
N ASP A 245 24.65 -6.11 14.23
CA ASP A 245 24.40 -7.16 15.21
C ASP A 245 23.69 -8.36 14.58
N LEU A 246 22.77 -8.08 13.66
CA LEU A 246 22.06 -9.08 12.89
C LEU A 246 23.01 -9.97 12.08
N HIS A 247 24.00 -9.38 11.42
CA HIS A 247 24.96 -10.11 10.55
C HIS A 247 25.97 -10.96 11.32
N LYS A 248 26.15 -10.72 12.62
CA LYS A 248 26.87 -11.63 13.52
C LYS A 248 26.08 -12.92 13.76
N ILE A 249 24.75 -12.88 13.64
CA ILE A 249 23.86 -14.04 13.80
C ILE A 249 23.66 -14.77 12.48
N THR A 250 23.26 -14.04 11.42
CA THR A 250 23.10 -14.57 10.07
C THR A 250 23.08 -13.45 9.03
N GLY A 251 23.52 -13.75 7.80
CA GLY A 251 23.46 -12.87 6.64
C GLY A 251 22.39 -13.29 5.62
N GLY A 252 21.52 -14.25 5.95
CA GLY A 252 20.53 -14.81 5.01
C GLY A 252 21.10 -15.97 4.20
N ASP A 253 22.04 -16.69 4.81
CA ASP A 253 22.94 -17.69 4.25
C ASP A 253 22.26 -18.62 3.22
N ASP A 254 22.60 -18.43 1.94
CA ASP A 254 22.14 -19.21 0.78
C ASP A 254 20.63 -19.23 0.50
N VAL A 255 19.83 -18.47 1.25
CA VAL A 255 18.40 -18.34 1.02
C VAL A 255 18.16 -17.59 -0.29
N VAL A 256 17.38 -18.21 -1.16
CA VAL A 256 17.10 -17.68 -2.50
C VAL A 256 15.91 -16.72 -2.47
N VAL A 257 16.17 -15.48 -2.86
CA VAL A 257 15.18 -14.41 -3.02
C VAL A 257 15.02 -14.12 -4.51
N ALA A 258 13.81 -14.35 -5.04
CA ALA A 258 13.46 -13.91 -6.39
C ALA A 258 13.04 -12.44 -6.37
N VAL A 259 13.69 -11.62 -7.19
CA VAL A 259 13.35 -10.20 -7.36
C VAL A 259 12.68 -10.04 -8.72
N ILE A 260 11.35 -9.89 -8.71
CA ILE A 260 10.53 -9.69 -9.92
C ILE A 260 10.39 -8.19 -10.15
N ASP A 261 11.19 -7.66 -11.08
CA ASP A 261 11.38 -6.23 -11.27
C ASP A 261 11.85 -5.91 -12.71
N SER A 262 12.44 -4.73 -12.90
CA SER A 262 13.28 -4.35 -14.03
C SER A 262 14.64 -5.07 -14.00
N ALA A 263 15.42 -4.95 -15.07
CA ALA A 263 16.73 -5.61 -15.17
C ALA A 263 17.69 -5.15 -14.06
N ILE A 264 18.46 -6.09 -13.49
CA ILE A 264 19.42 -5.86 -12.40
C ILE A 264 20.84 -5.79 -12.96
N ASP A 265 21.63 -4.80 -12.53
CA ASP A 265 23.06 -4.74 -12.81
C ASP A 265 23.82 -5.75 -11.96
N ARG A 266 23.94 -6.99 -12.45
CA ARG A 266 24.70 -8.06 -11.79
C ARG A 266 26.21 -7.82 -11.74
N ALA A 267 26.73 -6.86 -12.50
CA ALA A 267 28.14 -6.51 -12.51
C ALA A 267 28.47 -5.42 -11.47
N HIS A 268 27.45 -4.84 -10.82
CA HIS A 268 27.67 -3.86 -9.77
C HIS A 268 28.50 -4.45 -8.61
N PRO A 269 29.57 -3.79 -8.15
CA PRO A 269 30.47 -4.32 -7.11
C PRO A 269 29.76 -4.76 -5.81
N ASP A 270 28.75 -4.01 -5.35
CA ASP A 270 27.95 -4.41 -4.18
C ASP A 270 27.14 -5.71 -4.36
N LEU A 271 26.88 -6.12 -5.60
CA LEU A 271 26.08 -7.30 -5.92
C LEU A 271 26.94 -8.46 -6.44
N ALA A 272 28.27 -8.35 -6.36
CA ALA A 272 29.20 -9.33 -6.87
C ALA A 272 28.90 -10.73 -6.28
N GLY A 273 28.52 -11.68 -7.13
CA GLY A 273 28.17 -13.04 -6.69
C GLY A 273 26.82 -13.19 -5.97
N ALA A 274 26.12 -12.11 -5.61
CA ALA A 274 24.78 -12.19 -5.01
C ALA A 274 23.73 -12.61 -6.05
N VAL A 275 23.81 -12.11 -7.29
CA VAL A 275 22.91 -12.49 -8.39
C VAL A 275 23.38 -13.80 -9.02
N THR A 276 22.70 -14.89 -8.68
CA THR A 276 23.09 -16.25 -9.07
C THR A 276 22.42 -16.72 -10.36
N GLU A 277 21.21 -16.22 -10.63
CA GLU A 277 20.48 -16.51 -11.87
C GLU A 277 19.74 -15.29 -12.39
N THR A 278 19.49 -15.26 -13.69
CA THR A 278 18.73 -14.22 -14.39
C THR A 278 17.70 -14.85 -15.30
N PHE A 279 16.48 -14.31 -15.32
CA PHE A 279 15.43 -14.68 -16.26
C PHE A 279 14.76 -13.45 -16.82
N ASP A 280 14.55 -13.44 -18.14
CA ASP A 280 13.88 -12.37 -18.86
C ASP A 280 12.50 -12.84 -19.33
N ALA A 281 11.45 -12.31 -18.70
CA ALA A 281 10.07 -12.61 -19.05
C ALA A 281 9.55 -11.77 -20.22
N LEU A 282 10.24 -10.71 -20.63
CA LEU A 282 9.86 -9.84 -21.74
C LEU A 282 10.51 -10.28 -23.06
N GLY A 283 11.69 -10.91 -22.96
CA GLY A 283 12.54 -11.25 -24.09
C GLY A 283 13.37 -10.06 -24.58
N GLY A 284 14.33 -10.36 -25.46
CA GLY A 284 15.23 -9.37 -26.06
C GLY A 284 16.41 -9.00 -25.16
N SER A 285 17.15 -7.96 -25.57
CA SER A 285 18.23 -7.35 -24.77
C SER A 285 17.66 -6.28 -23.84
N ALA A 286 18.18 -6.21 -22.63
CA ALA A 286 17.80 -5.19 -21.66
C ALA A 286 19.04 -4.54 -21.05
N SER A 287 19.04 -3.22 -20.97
CA SER A 287 20.01 -2.51 -20.16
C SER A 287 19.62 -2.64 -18.67
N PRO A 288 20.59 -2.78 -17.76
CA PRO A 288 20.31 -2.73 -16.33
C PRO A 288 19.58 -1.44 -15.94
N HIS A 289 18.63 -1.55 -15.02
CA HIS A 289 17.76 -0.45 -14.60
C HIS A 289 17.98 -0.13 -13.12
N ALA A 290 17.81 1.16 -12.78
CA ALA A 290 18.07 1.69 -11.45
C ALA A 290 17.16 1.06 -10.37
N HIS A 291 15.89 0.82 -10.68
CA HIS A 291 14.94 0.29 -9.71
C HIS A 291 15.31 -1.15 -9.27
N GLY A 292 15.45 -2.08 -10.22
CA GLY A 292 15.77 -3.48 -9.93
C GLY A 292 17.12 -3.61 -9.21
N THR A 293 18.13 -2.90 -9.69
CA THR A 293 19.47 -2.85 -9.07
C THR A 293 19.42 -2.34 -7.64
N GLY A 294 18.61 -1.29 -7.38
CA GLY A 294 18.42 -0.77 -6.03
C GLY A 294 17.69 -1.74 -5.09
N MET A 295 16.67 -2.46 -5.58
CA MET A 295 15.96 -3.47 -4.77
C MET A 295 16.87 -4.63 -4.41
N ALA A 296 17.63 -5.14 -5.39
CA ALA A 296 18.65 -6.17 -5.17
C ALA A 296 19.69 -5.71 -4.15
N GLY A 297 20.11 -4.44 -4.22
CA GLY A 297 21.07 -3.87 -3.30
C GLY A 297 20.55 -3.71 -1.87
N ALA A 298 19.29 -3.29 -1.68
CA ALA A 298 18.68 -3.24 -0.35
C ALA A 298 18.65 -4.63 0.31
N ILE A 299 18.47 -5.69 -0.48
CA ILE A 299 18.49 -7.08 -0.01
C ILE A 299 19.93 -7.53 0.28
N ALA A 300 20.84 -7.49 -0.69
CA ALA A 300 22.08 -8.27 -0.66
C ALA A 300 23.38 -7.50 -0.95
N SER A 301 23.39 -6.16 -0.86
CA SER A 301 24.67 -5.43 -0.98
C SER A 301 25.69 -5.89 0.07
N HIS A 302 26.94 -6.06 -0.31
CA HIS A 302 27.98 -6.55 0.61
C HIS A 302 29.39 -6.04 0.30
N ALA A 303 29.54 -4.89 -0.37
CA ALA A 303 30.83 -4.24 -0.59
C ALA A 303 30.86 -2.85 0.05
N ARG A 304 30.63 -1.80 -0.74
CA ARG A 304 30.56 -0.41 -0.24
C ARG A 304 29.28 -0.16 0.55
N LEU A 305 28.17 -0.76 0.12
CA LEU A 305 26.91 -0.73 0.84
C LEU A 305 26.64 -2.07 1.54
N THR A 306 25.88 -2.01 2.61
CA THR A 306 25.40 -3.17 3.36
C THR A 306 23.89 -3.34 3.14
N GLY A 307 23.48 -4.47 2.57
CA GLY A 307 22.10 -4.91 2.47
C GLY A 307 21.65 -5.62 3.75
N ILE A 308 20.34 -5.85 3.91
CA ILE A 308 19.83 -6.52 5.12
C ILE A 308 20.24 -8.00 5.21
N ALA A 309 20.37 -8.70 4.07
CA ALA A 309 20.73 -10.10 3.95
C ALA A 309 21.90 -10.27 2.95
N PRO A 310 23.11 -9.83 3.31
CA PRO A 310 24.26 -9.74 2.41
C PRO A 310 24.75 -11.10 1.87
N ARG A 311 24.32 -12.22 2.47
CA ARG A 311 24.67 -13.59 2.07
C ARG A 311 23.48 -14.37 1.49
N ALA A 312 22.38 -13.68 1.18
CA ALA A 312 21.28 -14.25 0.41
C ALA A 312 21.63 -14.32 -1.08
N ARG A 313 21.04 -15.28 -1.79
CA ARG A 313 21.18 -15.43 -3.24
C ARG A 313 19.99 -14.80 -3.95
N ILE A 314 20.25 -14.01 -4.98
CA ILE A 314 19.24 -13.36 -5.79
C ILE A 314 19.01 -14.14 -7.08
N VAL A 315 17.75 -14.43 -7.38
CA VAL A 315 17.26 -14.78 -8.72
C VAL A 315 16.64 -13.52 -9.31
N ALA A 316 17.32 -12.93 -10.29
CA ALA A 316 16.89 -11.70 -10.94
C ALA A 316 15.87 -12.02 -12.04
N VAL A 317 14.65 -11.51 -11.91
CA VAL A 317 13.56 -11.75 -12.86
C VAL A 317 13.13 -10.42 -13.48
N ARG A 318 13.48 -10.20 -14.74
CA ARG A 318 13.01 -9.05 -15.51
C ARG A 318 11.58 -9.31 -15.99
N ALA A 319 10.62 -8.60 -15.41
CA ALA A 319 9.21 -8.61 -15.81
C ALA A 319 8.67 -7.20 -16.15
N PHE A 320 9.49 -6.17 -15.97
CA PHE A 320 9.17 -4.77 -16.24
C PHE A 320 10.15 -4.20 -17.26
N ASP A 321 9.62 -3.41 -18.20
CA ASP A 321 10.44 -2.73 -19.20
C ASP A 321 11.24 -1.57 -18.60
N ASP A 322 12.15 -1.01 -19.40
CA ASP A 322 12.98 0.15 -19.10
C ASP A 322 12.37 1.45 -19.64
N GLY A 323 11.09 1.43 -20.03
CA GLY A 323 10.37 2.60 -20.51
C GLY A 323 10.01 3.57 -19.38
N ALA A 324 9.50 4.75 -19.74
CA ALA A 324 9.16 5.81 -18.77
C ALA A 324 8.13 5.38 -17.70
N SER A 325 7.26 4.43 -18.01
CA SER A 325 6.31 3.85 -17.05
C SER A 325 6.84 2.61 -16.33
N ALA A 326 8.01 2.08 -16.74
CA ALA A 326 8.58 0.80 -16.35
C ALA A 326 7.48 -0.24 -16.14
N ALA A 327 6.78 -0.58 -17.23
CA ALA A 327 5.52 -1.31 -17.17
C ALA A 327 5.76 -2.82 -17.22
N GLY A 328 5.03 -3.54 -16.39
CA GLY A 328 4.99 -5.01 -16.39
C GLY A 328 3.59 -5.49 -16.74
N THR A 329 3.51 -6.63 -17.42
CA THR A 329 2.21 -7.24 -17.76
C THR A 329 1.90 -8.40 -16.82
N THR A 330 0.62 -8.72 -16.61
CA THR A 330 0.20 -9.95 -15.93
C THR A 330 1.00 -11.14 -16.44
N PHE A 331 1.05 -11.32 -17.76
CA PHE A 331 1.69 -12.49 -18.37
C PHE A 331 3.19 -12.59 -18.05
N ALA A 332 3.92 -11.47 -18.10
CA ALA A 332 5.34 -11.43 -17.75
C ALA A 332 5.58 -11.72 -16.25
N ILE A 333 4.75 -11.16 -15.36
CA ILE A 333 4.84 -11.39 -13.92
C ILE A 333 4.56 -12.87 -13.59
N LEU A 334 3.56 -13.49 -14.23
CA LEU A 334 3.28 -14.92 -14.06
C LEU A 334 4.48 -15.79 -14.47
N LYS A 335 5.13 -15.50 -15.60
CA LYS A 335 6.39 -16.16 -16.01
C LYS A 335 7.47 -16.02 -14.96
N GLY A 336 7.60 -14.82 -14.39
CA GLY A 336 8.56 -14.56 -13.33
C GLY A 336 8.33 -15.39 -12.06
N ILE A 337 7.08 -15.48 -11.59
CA ILE A 337 6.73 -16.24 -10.38
C ILE A 337 6.94 -17.75 -10.61
N ASP A 338 6.52 -18.27 -11.76
CA ASP A 338 6.70 -19.69 -12.09
C ASP A 338 8.18 -20.04 -12.21
N TRP A 339 8.99 -19.19 -12.84
CA TRP A 339 10.44 -19.36 -12.90
C TRP A 339 11.08 -19.33 -11.51
N ALA A 340 10.69 -18.37 -10.65
CA ALA A 340 11.17 -18.30 -9.28
C ALA A 340 10.90 -19.61 -8.52
N HIS A 341 9.72 -20.21 -8.70
CA HIS A 341 9.40 -21.51 -8.14
C HIS A 341 10.31 -22.63 -8.68
N GLN A 342 10.51 -22.69 -10.00
CA GLN A 342 11.41 -23.67 -10.63
C GLN A 342 12.86 -23.56 -10.12
N ARG A 343 13.28 -22.35 -9.72
CA ARG A 343 14.59 -22.07 -9.11
C ARG A 343 14.61 -22.15 -7.59
N SER A 344 13.59 -22.79 -7.01
CA SER A 344 13.47 -23.03 -5.57
C SER A 344 13.60 -21.76 -4.71
N ALA A 345 13.20 -20.61 -5.26
CA ALA A 345 13.16 -19.36 -4.51
C ALA A 345 12.22 -19.52 -3.30
N LYS A 346 12.71 -19.15 -2.12
CA LYS A 346 11.90 -19.21 -0.88
C LYS A 346 11.11 -17.94 -0.67
N ILE A 347 11.55 -16.83 -1.27
CA ILE A 347 10.93 -15.52 -1.14
C ILE A 347 10.74 -14.93 -2.54
N VAL A 348 9.60 -14.28 -2.77
CA VAL A 348 9.33 -13.46 -3.96
C VAL A 348 9.14 -12.02 -3.52
N ASN A 349 10.07 -11.15 -3.93
CA ASN A 349 9.98 -9.71 -3.77
C ASN A 349 9.26 -9.10 -4.98
N MET A 350 8.15 -8.41 -4.71
CA MET A 350 7.31 -7.74 -5.72
C MET A 350 7.22 -6.25 -5.41
N SER A 351 8.21 -5.50 -5.87
CA SER A 351 8.31 -4.05 -5.65
C SER A 351 7.47 -3.23 -6.65
N PHE A 352 6.28 -3.73 -6.99
CA PHE A 352 5.37 -3.15 -7.97
C PHE A 352 3.93 -3.17 -7.47
N ALA A 353 3.07 -2.37 -8.12
CA ALA A 353 1.67 -2.26 -7.78
C ALA A 353 0.80 -2.09 -9.04
N GLY A 354 -0.43 -2.59 -8.98
CA GLY A 354 -1.38 -2.55 -10.10
C GLY A 354 -2.81 -2.94 -9.72
N PRO A 355 -3.67 -3.21 -10.71
CA PRO A 355 -5.07 -3.56 -10.49
C PRO A 355 -5.23 -4.99 -9.91
N ALA A 356 -6.46 -5.27 -9.46
CA ALA A 356 -6.84 -6.64 -9.07
C ALA A 356 -6.84 -7.57 -10.29
N ASP A 357 -6.23 -8.73 -10.14
CA ASP A 357 -5.91 -9.66 -11.21
C ASP A 357 -6.13 -11.11 -10.74
N PRO A 358 -7.18 -11.79 -11.20
CA PRO A 358 -7.49 -13.16 -10.80
C PRO A 358 -6.40 -14.19 -11.11
N LEU A 359 -5.74 -14.11 -12.28
CA LEU A 359 -4.66 -15.04 -12.62
C LEU A 359 -3.45 -14.84 -11.70
N LEU A 360 -3.08 -13.58 -11.42
CA LEU A 360 -2.01 -13.30 -10.46
C LEU A 360 -2.38 -13.76 -9.05
N ALA A 361 -3.63 -13.52 -8.62
CA ALA A 361 -4.11 -13.98 -7.32
C ALA A 361 -3.99 -15.51 -7.17
N GLU A 362 -4.44 -16.26 -8.17
CA GLU A 362 -4.32 -17.72 -8.18
C GLU A 362 -2.85 -18.17 -8.16
N MET A 363 -2.01 -17.60 -9.01
CA MET A 363 -0.58 -17.89 -9.05
C MET A 363 0.09 -17.68 -7.68
N LEU A 364 -0.20 -16.55 -7.02
CA LEU A 364 0.34 -16.24 -5.69
C LEU A 364 -0.21 -17.17 -4.61
N THR A 365 -1.49 -17.56 -4.66
CA THR A 365 -2.03 -18.58 -3.76
C THR A 365 -1.27 -19.91 -3.93
N ARG A 366 -0.96 -20.32 -5.16
CA ARG A 366 -0.20 -21.56 -5.43
C ARG A 366 1.26 -21.43 -4.99
N ALA A 367 1.91 -20.30 -5.25
CA ALA A 367 3.27 -20.00 -4.77
C ALA A 367 3.36 -20.09 -3.24
N ASN A 368 2.40 -19.48 -2.53
CA ASN A 368 2.35 -19.53 -1.08
C ASN A 368 2.11 -20.95 -0.56
N ALA A 369 1.20 -21.71 -1.19
CA ALA A 369 0.96 -23.12 -0.86
C ALA A 369 2.18 -24.01 -1.13
N ALA A 370 3.02 -23.64 -2.10
CA ALA A 370 4.31 -24.27 -2.38
C ALA A 370 5.43 -23.85 -1.41
N GLY A 371 5.10 -23.06 -0.37
CA GLY A 371 6.05 -22.67 0.69
C GLY A 371 6.81 -21.37 0.42
N MET A 372 6.44 -20.59 -0.60
CA MET A 372 7.09 -19.32 -0.89
C MET A 372 6.51 -18.18 -0.03
N VAL A 373 7.40 -17.37 0.56
CA VAL A 373 7.05 -16.11 1.22
C VAL A 373 6.86 -15.04 0.15
N LEU A 374 5.74 -14.33 0.20
CA LEU A 374 5.39 -13.32 -0.80
C LEU A 374 5.41 -11.95 -0.14
N VAL A 375 6.21 -11.02 -0.66
CA VAL A 375 6.37 -9.68 -0.11
C VAL A 375 6.12 -8.67 -1.21
N ALA A 376 5.29 -7.66 -0.95
CA ALA A 376 4.97 -6.66 -1.96
C ALA A 376 4.81 -5.26 -1.38
N ALA A 377 5.13 -4.27 -2.20
CA ALA A 377 4.90 -2.86 -1.92
C ALA A 377 3.40 -2.54 -1.92
N VAL A 378 2.91 -1.78 -0.92
CA VAL A 378 1.49 -1.38 -0.87
C VAL A 378 1.11 -0.32 -1.91
N GLY A 379 2.11 0.35 -2.50
CA GLY A 379 1.95 1.35 -3.55
C GLY A 379 2.13 2.80 -3.05
N ASN A 380 2.32 3.72 -4.01
CA ASN A 380 2.67 5.13 -3.78
C ASN A 380 1.65 6.12 -4.39
N ALA A 381 0.40 5.70 -4.49
CA ALA A 381 -0.70 6.47 -5.08
C ALA A 381 -1.44 7.35 -4.04
N GLY A 382 -0.92 7.42 -2.82
CA GLY A 382 -1.41 8.28 -1.74
C GLY A 382 -2.40 7.59 -0.80
N PRO A 383 -2.67 8.23 0.35
CA PRO A 383 -3.42 7.65 1.47
C PRO A 383 -4.88 7.32 1.17
N ARG A 384 -5.46 7.96 0.14
CA ARG A 384 -6.86 7.75 -0.29
C ARG A 384 -6.99 6.81 -1.49
N SER A 385 -5.87 6.29 -1.99
CA SER A 385 -5.89 5.35 -3.10
C SER A 385 -6.60 4.06 -2.71
N PRO A 386 -7.43 3.46 -3.58
CA PRO A 386 -7.92 2.11 -3.38
C PRO A 386 -6.76 1.11 -3.17
N PRO A 387 -7.01 -0.06 -2.55
CA PRO A 387 -5.99 -1.09 -2.44
C PRO A 387 -5.40 -1.47 -3.80
N LEU A 388 -4.07 -1.52 -3.86
CA LEU A 388 -3.31 -1.99 -5.02
C LEU A 388 -2.78 -3.39 -4.77
N TYR A 389 -2.55 -4.11 -5.87
CA TYR A 389 -2.16 -5.52 -5.86
C TYR A 389 -0.73 -5.65 -6.41
N PRO A 390 0.07 -6.62 -5.95
CA PRO A 390 -0.35 -7.81 -5.20
C PRO A 390 -0.42 -7.67 -3.67
N ALA A 391 0.02 -6.55 -3.10
CA ALA A 391 0.03 -6.36 -1.64
C ALA A 391 -1.34 -6.54 -0.95
N ALA A 392 -2.45 -6.26 -1.65
CA ALA A 392 -3.79 -6.48 -1.14
C ALA A 392 -4.29 -7.94 -1.16
N TYR A 393 -3.52 -8.90 -1.67
CA TYR A 393 -3.85 -10.32 -1.56
C TYR A 393 -3.52 -10.88 -0.17
N ARG A 394 -4.37 -11.77 0.35
CA ARG A 394 -4.29 -12.29 1.74
C ARG A 394 -2.99 -13.02 2.04
N GLU A 395 -2.44 -13.70 1.04
CA GLU A 395 -1.20 -14.48 1.12
C GLU A 395 0.05 -13.60 1.12
N VAL A 396 -0.07 -12.33 0.73
CA VAL A 396 1.06 -11.41 0.53
C VAL A 396 1.29 -10.55 1.77
N ILE A 397 2.56 -10.39 2.13
CA ILE A 397 3.01 -9.44 3.15
C ILE A 397 3.09 -8.06 2.48
N GLY A 398 2.04 -7.26 2.63
CA GLY A 398 2.01 -5.87 2.16
C GLY A 398 2.87 -4.96 3.04
N VAL A 399 3.83 -4.27 2.43
CA VAL A 399 4.82 -3.44 3.14
C VAL A 399 4.65 -1.96 2.78
N THR A 400 4.55 -1.13 3.82
CA THR A 400 4.58 0.34 3.70
C THR A 400 5.96 0.90 4.04
N ALA A 401 6.19 2.18 3.75
CA ALA A 401 7.47 2.86 3.96
C ALA A 401 7.42 3.87 5.11
N VAL A 402 8.47 3.91 5.91
CA VAL A 402 8.76 4.96 6.90
C VAL A 402 10.14 5.55 6.66
N ASP A 403 10.41 6.73 7.22
CA ASP A 403 11.73 7.36 7.19
C ASP A 403 12.60 6.98 8.42
N ALA A 404 13.73 7.67 8.57
CA ALA A 404 14.67 7.48 9.67
C ALA A 404 14.01 7.66 11.05
N ASP A 405 12.99 8.52 11.15
CA ASP A 405 12.30 8.90 12.39
C ASP A 405 10.98 8.14 12.60
N ASP A 406 10.75 7.08 11.82
CA ASP A 406 9.51 6.29 11.82
C ASP A 406 8.27 7.06 11.32
N THR A 407 8.47 8.19 10.63
CA THR A 407 7.38 8.93 9.99
C THR A 407 6.95 8.21 8.72
N LEU A 408 5.65 8.00 8.58
CA LEU A 408 5.06 7.32 7.42
C LEU A 408 5.31 8.13 6.13
N PHE A 409 5.74 7.43 5.09
CA PHE A 409 5.88 8.00 3.76
C PHE A 409 4.55 8.59 3.26
N ALA A 410 4.51 9.90 2.99
CA ALA A 410 3.29 10.64 2.70
C ALA A 410 2.49 10.10 1.49
N ARG A 411 3.18 9.50 0.50
CA ARG A 411 2.55 8.93 -0.69
C ARG A 411 2.17 7.46 -0.55
N ALA A 412 2.49 6.80 0.56
CA ALA A 412 2.14 5.39 0.74
C ALA A 412 0.62 5.19 0.75
N ASN A 413 0.18 4.14 0.06
CA ASN A 413 -1.19 3.66 0.18
C ASN A 413 -1.45 3.18 1.61
N ARG A 414 -2.69 3.36 2.09
CA ARG A 414 -3.13 2.96 3.43
C ARG A 414 -4.28 1.98 3.34
N GLY A 415 -4.47 1.19 4.39
CA GLY A 415 -5.61 0.28 4.51
C GLY A 415 -5.26 -1.09 5.10
N PRO A 416 -6.23 -2.02 5.13
CA PRO A 416 -6.08 -3.32 5.76
C PRO A 416 -5.04 -4.23 5.09
N GLN A 417 -4.58 -3.89 3.87
CA GLN A 417 -3.50 -4.57 3.19
C GLN A 417 -2.11 -4.31 3.79
N VAL A 418 -1.94 -3.26 4.59
CA VAL A 418 -0.65 -2.95 5.23
C VAL A 418 -0.40 -3.96 6.36
N ARG A 419 0.63 -4.79 6.22
CA ARG A 419 0.97 -5.82 7.22
C ARG A 419 2.03 -5.33 8.21
N LEU A 420 3.03 -4.59 7.73
CA LEU A 420 4.06 -3.93 8.52
C LEU A 420 4.71 -2.79 7.72
N ALA A 421 5.46 -1.94 8.40
CA ALA A 421 6.28 -0.89 7.81
C ALA A 421 7.77 -1.27 7.81
N ALA A 422 8.54 -0.72 6.89
CA ALA A 422 10.01 -0.80 6.89
C ALA A 422 10.62 0.50 6.34
N PRO A 423 11.93 0.75 6.55
CA PRO A 423 12.59 1.93 6.00
C PRO A 423 12.42 2.01 4.48
N GLY A 424 11.94 3.15 4.00
CA GLY A 424 11.71 3.36 2.58
C GLY A 424 11.72 4.80 2.11
N VAL A 425 12.23 5.71 2.92
CA VAL A 425 12.45 7.13 2.56
C VAL A 425 13.93 7.42 2.65
N ASP A 426 14.46 8.08 1.62
CA ASP A 426 15.85 8.51 1.48
C ASP A 426 16.87 7.37 1.69
N ILE A 427 16.60 6.23 1.05
CA ILE A 427 17.45 5.04 1.13
C ILE A 427 18.55 5.11 0.07
N LEU A 428 19.80 5.07 0.51
CA LEU A 428 20.95 4.90 -0.38
C LEU A 428 21.04 3.45 -0.86
N VAL A 429 21.01 3.25 -2.18
CA VAL A 429 21.09 1.93 -2.84
C VAL A 429 22.01 1.97 -4.07
N PRO A 430 22.52 0.81 -4.53
CA PRO A 430 23.19 0.67 -5.82
C PRO A 430 22.33 1.13 -7.01
N SER A 431 23.01 1.59 -8.05
CA SER A 431 22.44 1.96 -9.35
C SER A 431 23.37 1.46 -10.47
N PRO A 432 22.87 1.15 -11.68
CA PRO A 432 23.69 0.62 -12.77
C PRO A 432 25.00 1.38 -13.02
N GLY A 433 26.02 0.65 -13.45
CA GLY A 433 27.31 1.24 -13.83
C GLY A 433 28.19 1.58 -12.62
N SER A 434 28.15 0.76 -11.57
CA SER A 434 28.87 1.00 -10.30
C SER A 434 28.49 2.31 -9.59
N ALA A 435 27.29 2.82 -9.86
CA ALA A 435 26.79 4.07 -9.33
C ALA A 435 25.89 3.85 -8.10
N TYR A 436 25.49 4.94 -7.46
CA TYR A 436 24.64 4.93 -6.28
C TYR A 436 23.53 5.96 -6.44
N GLN A 437 22.39 5.72 -5.81
CA GLN A 437 21.26 6.64 -5.81
C GLN A 437 20.54 6.64 -4.46
N ILE A 438 19.82 7.72 -4.18
CA ILE A 438 18.87 7.78 -3.08
C ILE A 438 17.48 7.51 -3.66
N THR A 439 16.76 6.56 -3.06
CA THR A 439 15.41 6.18 -3.47
C THR A 439 14.40 6.30 -2.33
N THR A 440 13.18 6.68 -2.69
CA THR A 440 12.04 6.79 -1.77
C THR A 440 10.82 6.07 -2.35
N GLY A 441 10.27 5.13 -1.60
CA GLY A 441 9.08 4.38 -2.00
C GLY A 441 8.82 3.14 -1.14
N THR A 442 7.61 2.60 -1.28
CA THR A 442 7.25 1.32 -0.68
C THR A 442 7.97 0.13 -1.34
N SER A 443 8.56 0.30 -2.53
CA SER A 443 9.40 -0.68 -3.22
C SER A 443 10.61 -1.11 -2.39
N VAL A 444 11.41 -0.17 -1.90
CA VAL A 444 12.64 -0.49 -1.14
C VAL A 444 12.31 -1.01 0.27
N ALA A 445 11.21 -0.55 0.87
CA ALA A 445 10.70 -1.10 2.12
C ALA A 445 10.34 -2.59 1.97
N ALA A 446 9.67 -2.96 0.87
CA ALA A 446 9.39 -4.36 0.55
C ALA A 446 10.67 -5.20 0.37
N ALA A 447 11.71 -4.63 -0.25
CA ALA A 447 13.01 -5.27 -0.38
C ALA A 447 13.66 -5.57 0.99
N TYR A 448 13.64 -4.63 1.93
CA TYR A 448 14.11 -4.88 3.30
C TYR A 448 13.33 -5.99 4.01
N VAL A 449 12.00 -6.01 3.89
CA VAL A 449 11.19 -7.11 4.48
C VAL A 449 11.50 -8.46 3.83
N SER A 450 11.73 -8.48 2.50
CA SER A 450 12.16 -9.70 1.79
C SER A 450 13.50 -10.21 2.31
N GLY A 451 14.47 -9.33 2.54
CA GLY A 451 15.73 -9.73 3.15
C GLY A 451 15.58 -10.18 4.61
N ALA A 452 14.75 -9.51 5.42
CA ALA A 452 14.45 -9.98 6.78
C ALA A 452 13.81 -11.37 6.80
N ALA A 453 12.93 -11.68 5.84
CA ALA A 453 12.41 -13.03 5.67
C ALA A 453 13.52 -14.04 5.33
N ALA A 454 14.54 -13.63 4.56
CA ALA A 454 15.69 -14.49 4.23
C ALA A 454 16.52 -14.80 5.48
N LEU A 455 16.74 -13.82 6.36
CA LEU A 455 17.42 -14.02 7.64
C LEU A 455 16.67 -15.01 8.54
N ILE A 456 15.34 -14.90 8.63
CA ILE A 456 14.51 -15.83 9.40
C ILE A 456 14.63 -17.25 8.82
N LEU A 457 14.55 -17.40 7.50
CA LEU A 457 14.64 -18.70 6.84
C LEU A 457 16.03 -19.31 6.91
N ALA A 458 17.09 -18.51 6.98
CA ALA A 458 18.45 -19.01 7.22
C ALA A 458 18.58 -19.63 8.61
N ARG A 459 17.93 -19.04 9.62
CA ARG A 459 17.89 -19.60 10.99
C ARG A 459 16.90 -20.75 11.16
N ARG A 460 15.78 -20.70 10.45
CA ARG A 460 14.69 -21.67 10.54
C ARG A 460 14.24 -22.10 9.14
N PRO A 461 15.00 -22.96 8.44
CA PRO A 461 14.71 -23.35 7.05
C PRO A 461 13.36 -24.04 6.83
N SER A 462 12.80 -24.64 7.89
CA SER A 462 11.49 -25.29 7.87
C SER A 462 10.31 -24.35 8.13
N ALA A 463 10.56 -23.06 8.41
CA ALA A 463 9.49 -22.11 8.67
C ALA A 463 8.57 -21.97 7.46
N THR A 464 7.27 -22.15 7.68
CA THR A 464 6.26 -21.94 6.64
C THR A 464 6.06 -20.44 6.37
N PRO A 465 5.49 -20.05 5.22
CA PRO A 465 5.19 -18.65 4.94
C PRO A 465 4.32 -17.97 6.01
N ALA A 466 3.40 -18.72 6.61
CA ALA A 466 2.57 -18.22 7.70
C ALA A 466 3.37 -17.94 8.98
N GLU A 467 4.38 -18.77 9.28
CA GLU A 467 5.28 -18.58 10.43
C GLU A 467 6.23 -17.41 10.20
N VAL A 468 6.82 -17.28 9.00
CA VAL A 468 7.66 -16.12 8.65
C VAL A 468 6.86 -14.83 8.77
N ARG A 469 5.66 -14.78 8.18
CA ARG A 469 4.75 -13.62 8.33
C ARG A 469 4.44 -13.34 9.79
N ARG A 470 4.16 -14.37 10.60
CA ARG A 470 3.88 -14.23 12.03
C ARG A 470 5.08 -13.60 12.72
N LEU A 471 6.27 -14.17 12.61
CA LEU A 471 7.51 -13.68 13.22
C LEU A 471 7.74 -12.21 12.89
N LEU A 472 7.76 -11.85 11.61
CA LEU A 472 7.94 -10.46 11.15
C LEU A 472 6.93 -9.48 11.78
N THR A 473 5.69 -9.92 11.99
CA THR A 473 4.62 -9.03 12.49
C THR A 473 4.45 -9.04 13.99
N SER A 474 4.74 -10.14 14.68
CA SER A 474 4.66 -10.20 16.15
C SER A 474 5.85 -9.50 16.81
N THR A 475 6.95 -9.31 16.08
CA THR A 475 8.15 -8.61 16.57
C THR A 475 8.28 -7.19 16.03
N ALA A 476 7.36 -6.74 15.18
CA ALA A 476 7.38 -5.38 14.66
C ALA A 476 7.18 -4.36 15.80
N ASP A 477 7.94 -3.28 15.77
CA ASP A 477 7.88 -2.20 16.76
C ASP A 477 6.63 -1.33 16.52
N ARG A 478 5.65 -1.48 17.41
CA ARG A 478 4.38 -0.75 17.33
C ARG A 478 4.50 0.59 18.04
N LYS A 479 4.57 1.66 17.25
CA LYS A 479 4.56 3.04 17.78
C LYS A 479 3.20 3.42 18.36
N ALA A 480 3.21 4.12 19.49
CA ALA A 480 2.00 4.64 20.11
C ALA A 480 1.24 5.57 19.14
N GLY A 481 -0.09 5.45 19.10
CA GLY A 481 -0.94 6.24 18.21
C GLY A 481 -0.91 5.84 16.73
N ALA A 482 -0.04 4.92 16.30
CA ALA A 482 0.00 4.46 14.92
C ALA A 482 -1.25 3.63 14.57
N ARG A 483 -1.92 3.99 13.47
CA ARG A 483 -3.09 3.26 13.00
C ARG A 483 -2.66 1.98 12.30
N ALA A 484 -3.41 0.89 12.51
CA ALA A 484 -3.12 -0.39 11.84
C ALA A 484 -3.16 -0.27 10.31
N GLY A 485 -4.03 0.58 9.75
CA GLY A 485 -4.06 0.84 8.30
C GLY A 485 -2.91 1.70 7.78
N ASP A 486 -2.10 2.30 8.67
CA ASP A 486 -0.95 3.12 8.32
C ASP A 486 0.34 2.30 8.34
N THR A 487 0.62 1.57 9.44
CA THR A 487 1.87 0.81 9.63
C THR A 487 1.68 -0.69 9.92
N GLY A 488 0.45 -1.19 9.84
CA GLY A 488 0.16 -2.60 10.08
C GLY A 488 0.43 -3.01 11.54
N ALA A 489 1.33 -3.97 11.70
CA ALA A 489 1.77 -4.43 13.00
C ALA A 489 2.79 -3.49 13.68
N GLY A 490 3.48 -2.64 12.92
CA GLY A 490 4.58 -1.81 13.40
C GLY A 490 5.71 -1.71 12.37
N VAL A 491 6.81 -1.09 12.77
CA VAL A 491 8.05 -1.00 11.97
C VAL A 491 8.87 -2.28 12.15
N LEU A 492 9.46 -2.79 11.06
CA LEU A 492 10.30 -3.98 11.03
C LEU A 492 11.42 -3.91 12.09
N ASP A 493 11.45 -4.88 13.01
CA ASP A 493 12.61 -5.19 13.87
C ASP A 493 13.13 -6.59 13.48
N PRO A 494 14.13 -6.68 12.58
CA PRO A 494 14.60 -7.96 12.08
C PRO A 494 15.44 -8.71 13.13
N LEU A 495 16.10 -8.01 14.05
CA LEU A 495 16.87 -8.64 15.13
C LEU A 495 15.95 -9.41 16.08
N GLN A 496 14.82 -8.79 16.48
CA GLN A 496 13.81 -9.48 17.29
C GLN A 496 13.16 -10.64 16.52
N ALA A 497 12.89 -10.46 15.22
CA ALA A 497 12.30 -11.52 14.39
C ALA A 497 13.20 -12.75 14.28
N VAL A 498 14.50 -12.54 14.03
CA VAL A 498 15.52 -13.60 13.94
C VAL A 498 15.73 -14.27 15.30
N THR A 499 15.84 -13.49 16.37
CA THR A 499 15.95 -14.02 17.75
C THR A 499 14.73 -14.87 18.14
N ALA A 500 13.54 -14.47 17.72
CA ALA A 500 12.32 -15.24 17.95
C ALA A 500 12.27 -16.52 17.10
N ALA A 501 12.89 -16.54 15.91
CA ALA A 501 12.96 -17.73 15.06
C ALA A 501 13.81 -18.85 15.68
N ASP A 502 14.88 -18.49 16.40
CA ASP A 502 15.76 -19.42 17.13
C ASP A 502 15.07 -20.05 18.36
N ARG A 503 14.06 -19.39 18.91
CA ARG A 503 13.29 -19.87 20.07
C ARG A 503 12.17 -20.80 19.60
N ARG A 504 12.49 -22.04 19.22
CA ARG A 504 11.64 -23.26 19.27
C ARG A 504 12.07 -24.30 18.24
#